data_AF-A0A6L7ACT6-F1
#
_entry.id   AF-A0A6L7ACT6-F1
#
_cell.length_a   1.000
_cell.length_b   1.000
_cell.length_c   1.000
_cell.angle_alpha   90.00
_cell.angle_beta   90.00
_cell.angle_gamma   90.00
#
_symmetry.space_group_name_H-M   'P 1'
#
loop_
_entity.id
_entity.type
_entity.pdbx_description
1 polymer ?
#
loop_
_entity_poly.entity_id
_entity_poly.type
_entity_poly.pdbx_seq_one_letter_code
_entity_poly.pdbx_strand_id
1 'polypeptide(L)'
;MIKIKLNKKQTVPVELGPVTFEVDATDSGLDRIKKVFLSAQKKIAEIDDNATFEQVMVIIEPIMDEAFEAGVFRKVYDYTGSMAITMGAFAQAIDGVHTEMNKRSGLDKYIK
;
A
#
# COMPACT_ATOMS: atom_id res chain seq x y z
N MET A 1 -17.37 19.04 32.10
CA MET A 1 -16.55 19.17 30.86
C MET A 1 -15.87 17.83 30.61
N ILE A 2 -16.16 17.20 29.47
CA ILE A 2 -15.55 15.91 29.09
C ILE A 2 -14.29 16.21 28.26
N LYS A 3 -13.18 15.55 28.56
CA LYS A 3 -11.92 15.66 27.81
C LYS A 3 -11.74 14.42 26.94
N ILE A 4 -11.76 14.60 25.62
CA ILE A 4 -11.48 13.54 24.64
C ILE A 4 -10.05 13.71 24.15
N LYS A 5 -9.25 12.63 24.18
CA LYS A 5 -7.90 12.63 23.64
C LYS A 5 -7.97 12.25 22.16
N LEU A 6 -7.45 13.13 21.30
CA LEU A 6 -7.28 12.85 19.87
C LEU A 6 -5.87 12.32 19.62
N ASN A 7 -5.75 11.18 18.94
CA ASN A 7 -4.47 10.65 18.49
C ASN A 7 -4.19 11.15 17.06
N LYS A 8 -3.06 11.85 16.88
CA LYS A 8 -2.69 12.51 15.62
C LYS A 8 -2.15 11.56 14.54
N LYS A 9 -1.66 10.38 14.94
CA LYS A 9 -1.12 9.37 14.04
C LYS A 9 -2.07 8.18 14.02
N GLN A 10 -2.67 7.94 12.87
CA GLN A 10 -3.38 6.70 12.58
C GLN A 10 -2.50 5.92 11.63
N THR A 11 -1.74 4.97 12.18
CA THR A 11 -1.05 3.97 11.38
C THR A 11 -1.72 2.61 11.55
N VAL A 12 -1.56 1.78 10.53
CA VAL A 12 -1.97 0.38 10.56
C VAL A 12 -0.74 -0.46 10.24
N PRO A 13 -0.30 -1.35 11.16
CA PRO A 13 0.75 -2.31 10.84
C PRO A 13 0.23 -3.29 9.80
N VAL A 14 1.03 -3.54 8.78
CA VAL A 14 0.75 -4.51 7.71
C VAL A 14 1.86 -5.55 7.69
N GLU A 15 1.46 -6.80 7.53
CA GLU A 15 2.36 -7.94 7.37
C GLU A 15 2.09 -8.60 6.00
N LEU A 16 3.11 -8.66 5.16
CA LEU A 16 3.10 -9.36 3.88
C LEU A 16 4.21 -10.42 3.88
N GLY A 17 3.86 -11.64 4.30
CA GLY A 17 4.85 -12.69 4.53
C GLY A 17 5.84 -12.27 5.64
N PRO A 18 7.16 -12.32 5.40
CA PRO A 18 8.16 -11.92 6.40
C PRO A 18 8.37 -10.40 6.49
N VAL A 19 7.67 -9.61 5.67
CA VAL A 19 7.85 -8.15 5.59
C VAL A 19 6.76 -7.44 6.38
N THR A 20 7.17 -6.64 7.35
CA THR A 20 6.29 -5.80 8.17
C THR A 20 6.57 -4.32 7.93
N PHE A 21 5.53 -3.49 7.84
CA PHE A 21 5.64 -2.04 7.66
C PHE A 21 4.39 -1.33 8.18
N GLU A 22 4.47 -0.02 8.41
CA GLU A 22 3.35 0.80 8.85
C GLU A 22 2.72 1.54 7.67
N VAL A 23 1.39 1.54 7.60
CA VAL A 23 0.63 2.32 6.62
C VAL A 23 0.04 3.55 7.29
N ASP A 24 0.26 4.73 6.69
CA ASP A 24 -0.45 5.98 7.02
C ASP A 24 -1.92 5.84 6.65
N ALA A 25 -2.75 5.59 7.66
CA ALA A 25 -4.17 5.30 7.51
C ALA A 25 -5.06 6.54 7.71
N THR A 26 -4.47 7.74 7.65
CA THR A 26 -5.24 8.98 7.55
C THR A 26 -5.93 9.07 6.19
N ASP A 27 -7.02 9.85 6.08
CA ASP A 27 -7.73 10.03 4.80
C ASP A 27 -6.78 10.48 3.66
N SER A 28 -5.85 11.40 3.96
CA SER A 28 -4.84 11.84 3.00
C SER A 28 -3.79 10.77 2.69
N GLY A 29 -3.44 9.93 3.66
CA GLY A 29 -2.56 8.78 3.46
C GLY A 29 -3.17 7.75 2.52
N LEU A 30 -4.42 7.38 2.76
CA LEU A 30 -5.16 6.40 1.94
C LEU A 30 -5.41 6.92 0.52
N ASP A 31 -5.78 8.19 0.36
CA ASP A 31 -5.95 8.80 -0.97
C ASP A 31 -4.62 8.84 -1.74
N ARG A 32 -3.51 9.20 -1.06
CA ARG A 32 -2.16 9.17 -1.66
C ARG A 32 -1.80 7.76 -2.12
N ILE A 33 -1.91 6.77 -1.24
CA ILE A 33 -1.58 5.37 -1.56
C ILE A 33 -2.38 4.87 -2.76
N LYS A 34 -3.69 5.13 -2.80
CA LYS A 34 -4.56 4.73 -3.91
C LYS A 34 -4.11 5.35 -5.23
N LYS A 35 -3.82 6.65 -5.24
CA LYS A 35 -3.35 7.37 -6.45
C LYS A 35 -2.03 6.84 -6.96
N VAL A 36 -1.07 6.67 -6.05
CA VAL A 36 0.27 6.17 -6.36
C VAL A 36 0.21 4.73 -6.88
N PHE A 37 -0.59 3.87 -6.24
CA PHE A 37 -0.77 2.48 -6.67
C PHE A 37 -1.43 2.36 -8.06
N LEU A 38 -2.46 3.19 -8.35
CA LEU A 38 -3.05 3.26 -9.69
C LEU A 38 -2.06 3.78 -10.73
N SER A 39 -1.20 4.74 -10.37
CA SER A 39 -0.13 5.24 -11.23
C SER A 39 0.88 4.13 -11.54
N ALA A 40 1.30 3.35 -10.54
CA ALA A 40 2.18 2.21 -10.72
C ALA A 40 1.58 1.18 -11.70
N GLN A 41 0.30 0.82 -11.55
CA GLN A 41 -0.37 -0.11 -12.47
C GLN A 41 -0.40 0.41 -13.92
N LYS A 42 -0.69 1.71 -14.11
CA LYS A 42 -0.68 2.32 -15.44
C LYS A 42 0.71 2.28 -16.06
N LYS A 43 1.74 2.64 -15.30
CA LYS A 43 3.12 2.56 -15.80
C LYS A 43 3.52 1.14 -16.15
N ILE A 44 3.14 0.15 -15.35
CA ILE A 44 3.37 -1.27 -15.70
C ILE A 44 2.72 -1.62 -17.04
N ALA A 45 1.48 -1.17 -17.28
CA ALA A 45 0.76 -1.43 -18.53
C ALA A 45 1.32 -0.67 -19.76
N GLU A 46 2.09 0.40 -19.54
CA GLU A 46 2.71 1.22 -20.59
C GLU A 46 4.16 0.79 -20.89
N ILE A 47 4.74 -0.10 -20.09
CA ILE A 47 6.10 -0.58 -20.32
C ILE A 47 6.14 -1.49 -21.56
N ASP A 48 7.18 -1.30 -22.38
CA ASP A 48 7.49 -2.15 -23.53
C ASP A 48 7.61 -3.62 -23.11
N ASP A 49 6.95 -4.52 -23.84
CA ASP A 49 7.02 -5.98 -23.61
C ASP A 49 8.47 -6.52 -23.64
N ASN A 50 9.39 -5.80 -24.29
CA ASN A 50 10.82 -6.13 -24.35
C ASN A 50 11.66 -5.53 -23.21
N ALA A 51 11.05 -4.75 -22.31
CA ALA A 51 11.76 -4.18 -21.19
C ALA A 51 12.31 -5.27 -20.28
N THR A 52 13.56 -5.09 -19.84
CA THR A 52 14.16 -5.95 -18.83
C THR A 52 13.48 -5.75 -17.48
N PHE A 53 13.55 -6.78 -16.64
CA PHE A 53 13.01 -6.71 -15.29
C PHE A 53 13.61 -5.55 -14.48
N GLU A 54 14.92 -5.32 -14.58
CA GLU A 54 15.61 -4.20 -13.93
C GLU A 54 15.05 -2.84 -14.38
N GLN A 55 14.74 -2.68 -15.67
CA GLN A 55 14.13 -1.43 -16.16
C GLN A 55 12.73 -1.21 -15.59
N VAL A 56 11.94 -2.29 -15.44
CA VAL A 56 10.62 -2.22 -14.77
C VAL A 56 10.79 -1.81 -13.31
N MET A 57 11.72 -2.43 -12.57
CA MET A 57 11.93 -2.13 -11.15
C MET A 57 12.37 -0.71 -10.90
N VAL A 58 13.26 -0.16 -11.73
CA VAL A 58 13.71 1.25 -11.64
C VAL A 58 12.53 2.23 -11.78
N ILE A 59 11.48 1.85 -12.49
CA ILE A 59 10.27 2.67 -12.67
C ILE A 59 9.30 2.49 -11.49
N ILE A 60 9.09 1.26 -11.03
CA ILE A 60 8.02 0.92 -10.09
C ILE A 60 8.44 1.07 -8.63
N GLU A 61 9.67 0.71 -8.26
CA GLU A 61 10.16 0.82 -6.88
C GLU A 61 9.99 2.24 -6.30
N PRO A 62 10.41 3.32 -6.98
CA PRO A 62 10.30 4.67 -6.41
C PRO A 62 8.85 5.13 -6.22
N ILE A 63 7.94 4.65 -7.08
CA ILE A 63 6.51 4.97 -6.98
C ILE A 63 5.94 4.24 -5.77
N MET A 64 6.23 2.96 -5.61
CA MET A 64 5.74 2.18 -4.48
C MET A 64 6.32 2.67 -3.15
N ASP A 65 7.57 3.12 -3.14
CA ASP A 65 8.22 3.75 -1.98
C ASP A 65 7.63 5.13 -1.61
N GLU A 66 6.88 5.79 -2.51
CA GLU A 66 6.12 7.01 -2.19
C GLU A 66 4.79 6.67 -1.48
N ALA A 67 4.16 5.55 -1.85
CA ALA A 67 2.94 5.07 -1.22
C ALA A 67 3.23 4.44 0.15
N PHE A 68 4.28 3.63 0.22
CA PHE A 68 4.63 2.80 1.36
C PHE A 68 5.97 3.23 1.95
N GLU A 69 6.56 2.41 2.82
CA GLU A 69 7.90 2.67 3.33
C GLU A 69 8.97 2.27 2.30
N ALA A 70 10.06 3.03 2.25
CA ALA A 70 11.15 2.82 1.31
C ALA A 70 11.73 1.39 1.37
N GLY A 71 11.87 0.75 0.22
CA GLY A 71 12.41 -0.60 0.06
C GLY A 71 11.48 -1.73 0.49
N VAL A 72 10.27 -1.44 0.99
CA VAL A 72 9.28 -2.49 1.33
C VAL A 72 8.84 -3.22 0.07
N PHE A 73 8.61 -2.49 -1.03
CA PHE A 73 8.25 -3.09 -2.30
C PHE A 73 9.28 -4.13 -2.75
N ARG A 74 10.56 -3.76 -2.71
CA ARG A 74 11.65 -4.66 -3.11
C ARG A 74 11.72 -5.90 -2.23
N LYS A 75 11.59 -5.75 -0.90
CA LYS A 75 11.60 -6.90 0.02
C LYS A 75 10.45 -7.88 -0.23
N VAL A 76 9.25 -7.36 -0.51
CA VAL A 76 8.08 -8.21 -0.85
C VAL A 76 8.30 -8.89 -2.20
N TYR A 77 8.88 -8.18 -3.18
CA TYR A 77 9.25 -8.79 -4.44
C TYR A 77 10.28 -9.90 -4.27
N ASP A 78 11.39 -9.65 -3.56
CA ASP A 78 12.45 -10.63 -3.34
C ASP A 78 11.93 -11.89 -2.61
N TYR A 79 10.90 -11.73 -1.76
CA TYR A 79 10.23 -12.86 -1.11
C TYR A 79 9.32 -13.67 -2.06
N THR A 80 8.57 -12.99 -2.93
CA THR A 80 7.57 -13.65 -3.79
C THR A 80 8.12 -14.12 -5.14
N GLY A 81 9.22 -13.51 -5.61
CA GLY A 81 9.82 -13.75 -6.92
C GLY A 81 8.91 -13.37 -8.11
N SER A 82 7.80 -12.66 -7.87
CA SER A 82 6.78 -12.39 -8.88
C SER A 82 6.17 -11.00 -8.72
N MET A 83 6.27 -10.19 -9.78
CA MET A 83 5.67 -8.85 -9.84
C MET A 83 4.15 -8.91 -9.67
N ALA A 84 3.49 -9.88 -10.32
CA ALA A 84 2.04 -10.05 -10.22
C ALA A 84 1.59 -10.37 -8.79
N ILE A 85 2.30 -11.27 -8.10
CA ILE A 85 2.01 -11.60 -6.70
C ILE A 85 2.30 -10.42 -5.79
N THR A 86 3.42 -9.72 -6.02
CA THR A 86 3.81 -8.52 -5.26
C THR A 86 2.73 -7.44 -5.34
N MET A 87 2.32 -7.04 -6.56
CA MET A 87 1.29 -6.03 -6.75
C MET A 87 -0.05 -6.47 -6.14
N GLY A 88 -0.41 -7.75 -6.28
CA GLY A 88 -1.61 -8.31 -5.64
C GLY A 88 -1.56 -8.24 -4.11
N ALA A 89 -0.40 -8.47 -3.50
CA ALA A 89 -0.21 -8.37 -2.05
C ALA A 89 -0.38 -6.92 -1.56
N PHE A 90 0.16 -5.93 -2.28
CA PHE A 90 -0.05 -4.52 -1.95
C PHE A 90 -1.49 -4.07 -2.15
N ALA A 91 -2.20 -4.55 -3.19
CA ALA A 91 -3.62 -4.29 -3.34
C ALA A 91 -4.44 -4.80 -2.14
N GLN A 92 -4.17 -6.03 -1.71
CA GLN A 92 -4.80 -6.62 -0.53
C GLN A 92 -4.47 -5.85 0.76
N ALA A 93 -3.23 -5.36 0.89
CA ALA A 93 -2.85 -4.51 2.02
C ALA A 93 -3.67 -3.21 2.06
N ILE A 94 -3.86 -2.54 0.92
CA ILE A 94 -4.67 -1.30 0.83
C ILE A 94 -6.12 -1.56 1.26
N ASP A 95 -6.73 -2.62 0.72
CA ASP A 95 -8.11 -2.98 1.06
C ASP A 95 -8.25 -3.41 2.54
N GLY A 96 -7.26 -4.13 3.06
CA GLY A 96 -7.17 -4.52 4.46
C GLY A 96 -7.09 -3.32 5.40
N VAL A 97 -6.25 -2.33 5.07
CA VAL A 97 -6.14 -1.08 5.83
C VAL A 97 -7.45 -0.29 5.79
N HIS A 98 -8.10 -0.20 4.63
CA HIS A 98 -9.39 0.48 4.52
C HIS A 98 -10.48 -0.20 5.38
N THR A 99 -10.52 -1.54 5.34
CA THR A 99 -11.43 -2.35 6.16
C THR A 99 -11.18 -2.13 7.66
N GLU A 100 -9.92 -2.12 8.08
CA GLU A 100 -9.54 -1.88 9.47
C GLU A 100 -9.95 -0.48 9.94
N MET A 101 -9.83 0.54 9.09
CA MET A 101 -10.26 1.91 9.42
C MET A 101 -11.78 2.04 9.56
N ASN A 102 -12.54 1.35 8.72
CA ASN A 102 -14.01 1.29 8.85
C ASN A 102 -14.44 0.61 10.16
N LYS A 103 -13.71 -0.41 10.61
CA LYS A 103 -13.94 -1.05 11.93
C LYS A 103 -13.60 -0.12 13.08
N ARG A 104 -12.44 0.55 13.05
CA ARG A 104 -12.00 1.48 14.11
C ARG A 104 -12.96 2.66 14.30
N SER A 105 -13.59 3.11 13.21
CA SER A 105 -14.59 4.19 13.24
C SER A 105 -16.00 3.70 13.61
N GLY A 106 -16.23 2.38 13.66
CA GLY A 106 -17.57 1.79 13.86
C GLY A 106 -18.52 1.99 12.68
N LEU A 107 -17.99 2.41 11.51
CA LEU A 107 -18.74 2.59 10.27
C LEU A 107 -19.02 1.26 9.58
N ASP A 108 -18.26 0.21 9.90
CA ASP A 108 -18.48 -1.17 9.46
C ASP A 108 -19.90 -1.69 9.74
N LYS A 109 -20.58 -1.16 10.76
CA LYS A 109 -21.99 -1.46 11.06
C LYS A 109 -22.99 -0.92 10.03
N TYR A 110 -22.55 0.00 9.17
CA TYR A 110 -23.40 0.73 8.23
C TYR A 110 -23.01 0.50 6.76
N ILE A 111 -21.84 -0.07 6.49
CA ILE A 111 -21.34 -0.36 5.14
C ILE A 111 -21.47 -1.89 4.94
N LYS A 112 -22.40 -2.30 4.06
CA LYS A 112 -22.63 -3.71 3.67
C LYS A 112 -21.81 -4.10 2.45
#